data_AF-A0A821Z0P8-F1
#
_entry.id   AF-A0A821Z0P8-F1
#
_cell.length_a   1.000
_cell.length_b   1.000
_cell.length_c   1.000
_cell.angle_alpha   90.00
_cell.angle_beta   90.00
_cell.angle_gamma   90.00
#
_symmetry.space_group_name_H-M   'P 1'
#
loop_
_entity.id
_entity.type
_entity.pdbx_description
1 polymer ?
#
loop_
_entity_poly.entity_id
_entity_poly.type
_entity_poly.pdbx_seq_one_letter_code
_entity_poly.pdbx_strand_id
1 'polypeptide(L)'
;MFFPTEYPVTKDNMNYTIIVVGGVSFIAAMYWIFSARHWFVGPKRTDQHETPLSPGHVTAEDNVITEIPTDIALSKLQTSTFNT
;
A
#
# COMPACT_ATOMS: atom_id res chain seq x y z
N MET A 1 -18.16 36.26 -25.48
CA MET A 1 -17.76 36.56 -26.88
C MET A 1 -17.32 35.27 -27.56
N PHE A 2 -18.27 34.44 -27.99
CA PHE A 2 -17.97 33.20 -28.74
C PHE A 2 -18.58 33.25 -30.16
N PHE A 3 -19.54 34.15 -30.35
CA PHE A 3 -20.22 34.41 -31.62
C PHE A 3 -19.57 35.59 -32.35
N PRO A 4 -19.73 35.69 -33.68
CA PRO A 4 -19.28 36.83 -34.48
C PRO A 4 -19.96 38.12 -34.01
N THR A 5 -19.22 39.22 -33.98
CA THR A 5 -19.75 40.53 -33.57
C THR A 5 -20.25 41.37 -34.74
N GLU A 6 -19.90 41.01 -35.98
CA GLU A 6 -20.24 41.75 -37.18
C GLU A 6 -20.62 40.81 -38.36
N TYR A 7 -21.47 41.30 -39.26
CA TYR A 7 -21.93 40.61 -40.47
C TYR A 7 -21.58 41.42 -41.74
N PRO A 8 -21.29 40.77 -42.89
CA PRO A 8 -21.23 39.31 -43.10
C PRO A 8 -19.97 38.67 -42.49
N VAL A 9 -20.07 37.40 -42.08
CA VAL A 9 -18.95 36.68 -41.46
C VAL A 9 -17.95 36.26 -42.54
N THR A 10 -16.76 36.82 -42.47
CA THR A 10 -15.59 36.43 -43.28
C THR A 10 -14.57 35.70 -42.39
N LYS A 11 -13.56 35.06 -43.01
CA LYS A 11 -12.47 34.40 -42.24
C LYS A 11 -11.79 35.38 -41.27
N ASP A 12 -11.57 36.61 -41.71
CA ASP A 12 -10.85 37.62 -40.93
C ASP A 12 -11.65 38.13 -39.71
N ASN A 13 -12.98 37.99 -39.73
CA ASN A 13 -13.89 38.49 -38.70
C ASN A 13 -14.53 37.36 -37.84
N MET A 14 -14.13 36.11 -38.04
CA MET A 14 -14.60 35.00 -37.21
C MET A 14 -13.91 34.99 -35.84
N ASN A 15 -14.65 34.63 -34.79
CA ASN A 15 -14.10 34.58 -33.44
C ASN A 15 -13.23 33.32 -33.23
N TYR A 16 -11.91 33.51 -33.09
CA TYR A 16 -10.92 32.44 -32.91
C TYR A 16 -10.67 32.02 -31.45
N THR A 17 -11.44 32.55 -30.50
CA THR A 17 -11.27 32.25 -29.07
C THR A 17 -11.30 30.76 -28.79
N ILE A 18 -12.16 29.99 -29.47
CA ILE A 18 -12.24 28.54 -29.25
C ILE A 18 -10.97 27.80 -29.67
N ILE A 19 -10.26 28.27 -30.71
CA ILE A 19 -9.00 27.66 -31.13
C ILE A 19 -7.93 27.89 -30.07
N VAL A 20 -7.86 29.11 -29.52
CA VAL A 20 -6.92 29.45 -28.45
C VAL A 20 -7.22 28.63 -27.19
N VAL A 21 -8.49 28.57 -26.77
CA VAL A 21 -8.92 27.79 -25.60
C VAL A 21 -8.61 26.31 -25.78
N GLY A 22 -8.89 25.76 -26.97
CA GLY A 22 -8.58 24.36 -27.30
C GLY A 22 -7.07 24.08 -27.26
N GLY A 23 -6.25 24.97 -27.84
CA GLY A 23 -4.80 24.85 -27.83
C GLY A 23 -4.22 24.90 -26.42
N VAL A 24 -4.64 25.85 -25.58
CA VAL A 24 -4.18 25.96 -24.18
C VAL A 24 -4.60 24.73 -23.37
N SER A 25 -5.86 24.29 -23.51
CA SER A 25 -6.37 23.10 -22.82
C SER A 25 -5.59 21.85 -23.22
N PHE A 26 -5.25 21.72 -24.49
CA PHE A 26 -4.45 20.60 -24.99
C PHE A 26 -3.03 20.60 -24.41
N ILE A 27 -2.35 21.74 -24.42
CA ILE A 27 -1.01 21.88 -23.83
C ILE A 27 -1.05 21.57 -22.32
N ALA A 28 -2.06 22.08 -21.60
CA ALA A 28 -2.24 21.82 -20.17
C ALA A 28 -2.49 20.32 -19.90
N ALA A 29 -3.33 19.67 -20.71
CA ALA A 29 -3.57 18.23 -20.62
C ALA A 29 -2.31 17.42 -20.89
N MET A 30 -1.56 17.75 -21.94
CA MET A 30 -0.28 17.10 -22.24
C MET A 30 0.70 17.25 -21.09
N TYR A 31 0.88 18.47 -20.57
CA TYR A 31 1.74 18.72 -19.43
C TYR A 31 1.34 17.89 -18.21
N TRP A 32 0.03 17.83 -17.90
CA TRP A 32 -0.47 17.03 -16.79
C TRP A 32 -0.23 15.52 -17.00
N ILE A 33 -0.48 14.98 -18.19
CA ILE A 33 -0.22 13.56 -18.51
C ILE A 33 1.26 13.20 -18.32
N PHE A 34 2.19 14.05 -18.75
CA PHE A 34 3.62 13.78 -18.56
C PHE A 34 4.05 13.96 -17.11
N SER A 35 3.49 14.94 -16.40
CA SER A 35 3.86 15.24 -15.02
C SER A 35 3.30 14.21 -14.03
N ALA A 36 2.01 13.87 -14.14
CA ALA A 36 1.24 13.11 -13.16
C ALA A 36 1.89 11.78 -12.73
N ARG A 37 2.57 11.08 -13.65
CA ARG A 37 3.26 9.82 -13.34
C ARG A 37 4.41 9.93 -12.34
N HIS A 38 4.96 11.13 -12.11
CA HIS A 38 6.11 11.34 -11.24
C HIS A 38 5.73 11.74 -9.81
N TRP A 39 4.45 12.11 -9.58
CA TRP A 39 4.01 12.68 -8.31
C TRP A 39 3.47 11.62 -7.34
N PHE A 40 3.17 10.42 -7.83
CA PHE A 40 2.74 9.33 -6.99
C PHE A 40 3.94 8.53 -6.46
N VAL A 41 4.36 8.85 -5.23
CA VAL A 41 5.25 7.99 -4.46
C VAL A 41 4.38 7.17 -3.52
N GLY A 42 4.23 5.88 -3.82
CA GLY A 42 3.50 4.96 -2.95
C GLY A 42 4.13 4.90 -1.55
N PRO A 43 3.33 4.64 -0.50
CA PRO A 43 3.86 4.49 0.85
C PRO A 43 4.91 3.37 0.85
N LYS A 44 6.13 3.69 1.28
CA LYS A 44 7.15 2.68 1.55
C LYS A 44 6.63 1.80 2.67
N ARG A 45 6.50 0.50 2.43
CA ARG A 45 6.24 -0.44 3.51
C ARG A 45 7.40 -0.27 4.49
N THR A 46 7.09 0.05 5.74
CA THR A 46 7.98 -0.33 6.82
C THR A 46 7.77 -1.83 6.94
N ASP A 47 8.52 -2.61 6.17
CA ASP A 47 8.89 -3.94 6.62
C ASP A 47 9.28 -3.77 8.08
N GLN A 48 8.43 -4.36 8.91
CA GLN A 48 8.47 -4.27 10.34
C GLN A 48 9.89 -4.65 10.73
N HIS A 49 10.66 -3.63 11.09
CA HIS A 49 11.67 -3.63 12.13
C HIS A 49 12.07 -5.07 12.48
N GLU A 50 13.20 -5.53 11.93
CA GLU A 50 13.96 -6.62 12.53
C GLU A 50 14.05 -6.23 14.00
N THR A 51 13.18 -6.81 14.83
CA THR A 51 13.15 -6.49 16.24
C THR A 51 14.49 -6.99 16.71
N PRO A 52 15.45 -6.10 17.07
CA PRO A 52 16.71 -6.57 17.61
C PRO A 52 16.28 -7.37 18.82
N LEU A 53 16.51 -8.67 18.77
CA LEU A 53 16.05 -9.64 19.75
C LEU A 53 16.24 -9.01 21.12
N SER A 54 15.13 -8.59 21.74
CA SER A 54 15.17 -7.99 23.06
C SER A 54 15.83 -9.03 23.96
N PRO A 55 17.00 -8.76 24.57
CA PRO A 55 17.65 -9.73 25.42
C PRO A 55 16.84 -9.80 26.72
N GLY A 56 15.78 -10.61 26.74
CA GLY A 56 14.95 -10.72 27.93
C GLY A 56 13.52 -11.20 27.77
N HIS A 57 13.17 -12.00 26.76
CA HIS A 57 11.96 -12.81 26.86
C HIS A 57 12.20 -14.20 26.29
N VAL A 58 12.93 -15.00 27.05
CA VAL A 58 12.90 -16.46 26.93
C VAL A 58 11.60 -16.88 27.58
N THR A 59 10.54 -17.08 26.80
CA THR A 59 9.32 -17.75 27.29
C THR A 59 9.74 -19.20 27.50
N ALA A 60 10.02 -19.59 28.74
CA ALA A 60 10.56 -20.89 29.11
C ALA A 60 9.50 -22.02 29.02
N GLU A 61 8.52 -21.86 28.12
CA GLU A 61 7.34 -22.72 28.02
C GLU A 61 7.30 -23.50 26.69
N ASP A 62 8.09 -23.13 25.67
CA ASP A 62 8.02 -23.76 24.33
C ASP A 62 8.99 -24.94 24.11
N ASN A 63 9.54 -25.51 25.19
CA ASN A 63 10.37 -26.72 25.07
C ASN A 63 10.16 -27.72 26.22
N VAL A 64 8.93 -27.82 26.75
CA VAL A 64 8.58 -28.79 27.79
C VAL A 64 7.77 -29.98 27.23
N ILE A 65 7.43 -29.99 25.93
CA ILE A 65 6.65 -31.10 25.33
C ILE A 65 7.49 -31.98 24.38
N THR A 66 8.71 -31.58 24.05
CA THR A 66 9.61 -32.34 23.16
C THR A 66 10.73 -33.05 23.92
N GLU A 67 10.38 -33.73 25.01
CA GLU A 67 11.06 -34.94 25.55
C GLU A 67 10.50 -35.20 26.96
N ILE A 68 9.33 -35.85 27.06
CA ILE A 68 9.07 -36.63 28.27
C ILE A 68 9.83 -37.95 28.07
N PRO A 69 10.94 -38.19 28.79
CA PRO A 69 11.63 -39.46 28.71
C PRO A 69 10.63 -40.54 29.19
N THR A 70 10.49 -41.59 28.39
CA THR A 70 9.42 -42.61 28.47
C THR A 70 9.34 -43.28 29.85
N ASP A 71 10.41 -43.19 30.62
CA ASP A 71 10.58 -43.56 32.02
C ASP A 71 9.68 -42.79 33.00
N ILE A 72 9.39 -41.50 32.77
CA ILE A 72 8.50 -40.73 33.66
C ILE A 72 7.03 -41.12 33.46
N ALA A 73 6.63 -41.44 32.23
CA ALA A 73 5.26 -41.85 31.91
C ALA A 73 4.89 -43.17 32.63
N LEU A 74 5.83 -44.12 32.74
CA LEU A 74 5.58 -45.41 33.39
C LEU A 74 5.49 -45.29 34.93
N SER A 75 6.26 -44.40 35.56
CA SER A 75 6.17 -44.16 37.01
C SER A 75 4.80 -43.57 37.43
N LYS A 76 4.22 -42.72 36.56
CA LYS A 76 2.93 -42.05 36.80
C LYS A 76 1.75 -43.01 36.63
N LEU A 77 1.86 -44.01 35.76
CA LEU A 77 0.81 -45.02 35.55
C LEU A 77 0.70 -46.01 36.72
N GLN A 78 1.82 -46.41 37.32
CA GLN A 78 1.80 -47.33 38.48
C GLN A 78 1.20 -46.70 39.74
N THR A 79 1.36 -45.38 39.91
CA THR A 79 0.86 -44.67 41.09
C THR A 79 -0.66 -44.49 41.04
N SER A 80 -1.26 -44.46 39.84
CA SER A 80 -2.72 -44.32 39.68
C SER A 80 -3.48 -45.63 39.96
N THR A 81 -2.89 -46.79 39.67
CA THR A 81 -3.50 -48.10 39.91
C THR A 81 -3.40 -48.60 41.36
N PHE A 82 -2.60 -47.95 42.21
CA PHE A 82 -2.35 -48.39 43.58
C PHE A 82 -3.34 -47.80 44.61
N ASN A 83 -4.15 -46.81 44.24
CA ASN A 83 -5.05 -46.09 45.17
C ASN A 83 -6.54 -46.40 44.92
N THR A 84 -6.91 -47.67 44.79
CA THR A 84 -8.30 -48.14 44.92
C THR A 84 -8.34 -49.44 45.71
#